data_AF-A0A940PF25-F1
#
_entry.id   AF-A0A940PF25-F1
#
_cell.length_a   1.000
_cell.length_b   1.000
_cell.length_c   1.000
_cell.angle_alpha   90.00
_cell.angle_beta   90.00
_cell.angle_gamma   90.00
#
_symmetry.space_group_name_H-M   'P 1'
#
loop_
_entity.id
_entity.type
_entity.pdbx_description
1 polymer ?
#
loop_
_entity_poly.entity_id
_entity_poly.type
_entity_poly.pdbx_seq_one_letter_code
_entity_poly.pdbx_strand_id
1 'polypeptide(L)'
;MEDKVHKIIAELDDGSAFTITYTDPDGEERCYDLWLDKEDTIYRLQTIYLLDGKPEEVGETFGYSKLEITRKLVELSAFSQFHVREWD
;
A
#
# COMPACT_ATOMS: atom_id res chain seq x y z
N MET A 1 6.60 9.64 -11.22
CA MET A 1 6.51 8.58 -10.20
C MET A 1 6.31 9.20 -8.83
N GLU A 2 7.20 10.12 -8.42
CA GLU A 2 7.10 10.85 -7.16
C GLU A 2 5.75 11.59 -7.00
N ASP A 3 5.23 12.24 -8.05
CA ASP A 3 3.93 12.94 -7.98
C ASP A 3 2.76 12.01 -7.62
N LYS A 4 2.80 10.74 -8.07
CA LYS A 4 1.75 9.75 -7.77
C LYS A 4 1.80 9.34 -6.30
N VAL A 5 2.99 9.14 -5.75
CA VAL A 5 3.17 8.80 -4.32
C VAL A 5 2.74 9.97 -3.44
N HIS A 6 3.15 11.20 -3.75
CA HIS A 6 2.73 12.38 -3.00
C HIS A 6 1.21 12.56 -3.00
N LYS A 7 0.56 12.27 -4.14
CA LYS A 7 -0.90 12.28 -4.25
C LYS A 7 -1.54 11.25 -3.31
N ILE A 8 -1.09 9.99 -3.34
CA ILE A 8 -1.61 8.93 -2.45
C ILE A 8 -1.46 9.33 -0.98
N ILE A 9 -0.31 9.87 -0.60
CA ILE A 9 -0.07 10.32 0.78
C ILE A 9 -1.03 11.45 1.18
N ALA A 10 -1.28 12.42 0.29
CA ALA A 10 -2.25 13.47 0.56
C ALA A 10 -3.68 12.92 0.71
N GLU A 11 -4.08 11.98 -0.13
CA GLU A 11 -5.40 11.34 -0.05
C GLU A 11 -5.56 10.50 1.24
N LEU A 12 -4.50 9.81 1.69
CA LEU A 12 -4.47 9.13 3.00
C LEU A 12 -4.67 10.12 4.16
N ASP A 13 -4.04 11.29 4.10
CA ASP A 13 -4.22 12.34 5.12
C ASP A 13 -5.68 12.81 5.19
N ASP A 14 -6.34 12.91 4.04
CA ASP A 14 -7.76 13.27 3.94
C ASP A 14 -8.68 12.12 4.40
N GLY A 15 -8.19 10.88 4.38
CA GLY A 15 -8.85 9.71 4.96
C GLY A 15 -9.23 8.63 3.95
N SER A 16 -8.75 8.71 2.71
CA SER A 16 -8.84 7.61 1.75
C SER A 16 -8.11 6.37 2.27
N ALA A 17 -8.48 5.21 1.72
CA ALA A 17 -7.78 3.96 1.90
C ALA A 17 -7.58 3.30 0.54
N PHE A 18 -6.52 2.51 0.39
CA PHE A 18 -6.10 1.97 -0.89
C PHE A 18 -5.71 0.51 -0.77
N THR A 19 -5.96 -0.25 -1.84
CA THR A 19 -5.30 -1.52 -2.12
C THR A 19 -4.18 -1.28 -3.12
N ILE A 20 -2.99 -1.80 -2.83
CA ILE A 20 -1.79 -1.77 -3.66
C ILE A 20 -1.50 -3.19 -4.13
N THR A 21 -1.28 -3.36 -5.43
CA THR A 21 -0.77 -4.61 -5.99
C THR A 21 0.48 -4.36 -6.82
N TYR A 22 1.40 -5.33 -6.83
CA TYR A 22 2.59 -5.34 -7.69
C TYR A 22 3.15 -6.76 -7.84
N THR A 23 4.02 -6.96 -8.82
CA THR A 23 4.81 -8.20 -8.95
C THR A 23 6.23 -7.95 -8.47
N ASP A 24 6.68 -8.73 -7.49
CA ASP A 24 8.02 -8.61 -6.92
C ASP A 24 9.12 -9.16 -7.88
N PRO A 25 10.42 -9.01 -7.56
CA PRO A 25 11.51 -9.49 -8.41
C PRO A 25 11.54 -11.01 -8.63
N ASP A 26 10.92 -11.79 -7.75
CA ASP A 26 10.81 -13.24 -7.87
C ASP A 26 9.62 -13.66 -8.75
N GLY A 27 8.83 -12.68 -9.23
CA GLY A 27 7.67 -12.89 -10.08
C GLY A 27 6.38 -13.19 -9.30
N GLU A 28 6.39 -13.02 -7.97
CA GLU A 28 5.21 -13.26 -7.15
C GLU A 28 4.33 -12.00 -7.06
N GLU A 29 3.02 -12.18 -7.16
CA GLU A 29 2.06 -11.10 -6.94
C GLU A 29 1.94 -10.80 -5.45
N ARG A 30 2.07 -9.52 -5.10
CA ARG A 30 1.94 -8.99 -3.74
C ARG A 30 0.76 -8.04 -3.68
N CYS A 31 0.02 -8.12 -2.59
CA CYS A 31 -1.13 -7.26 -2.32
C CYS A 31 -1.02 -6.68 -0.91
N TYR A 32 -1.33 -5.40 -0.79
CA TYR A 32 -1.38 -4.69 0.48
C TYR A 32 -2.58 -3.77 0.55
N ASP A 33 -3.19 -3.67 1.73
CA ASP A 33 -4.10 -2.59 2.05
C ASP A 33 -3.36 -1.49 2.84
N LEU A 34 -3.72 -0.24 2.56
CA LEU A 34 -3.06 0.96 3.05
C LEU A 34 -4.09 1.99 3.53
N TRP A 35 -3.97 2.44 4.78
CA TRP A 35 -4.81 3.49 5.35
C TRP A 35 -4.06 4.30 6.40
N LEU A 36 -4.58 5.49 6.74
CA LEU A 36 -4.12 6.27 7.89
C LEU A 36 -5.00 5.96 9.10
N ASP A 37 -4.38 5.44 10.15
CA ASP A 37 -4.95 5.35 11.48
C ASP A 37 -4.87 6.75 12.13
N LYS A 38 -5.99 7.48 12.12
CA LYS A 38 -6.04 8.90 12.53
C LYS A 38 -5.89 9.11 14.04
N GLU A 39 -6.17 8.11 14.86
CA GLU A 39 -6.01 8.23 16.32
C GLU A 39 -4.54 8.30 16.70
N ASP A 40 -3.73 7.41 16.12
CA ASP A 40 -2.30 7.33 16.39
C ASP A 40 -1.43 8.09 15.37
N THR A 41 -2.04 8.60 14.30
CA THR A 41 -1.35 9.20 13.14
C THR A 41 -0.31 8.24 12.53
N ILE A 42 -0.70 6.96 12.39
CA ILE A 42 0.14 5.88 11.87
C ILE A 42 -0.40 5.43 10.52
N TYR A 43 0.45 5.39 9.50
CA TYR A 43 0.10 4.81 8.20
C TYR A 43 0.27 3.30 8.30
N ARG A 44 -0.84 2.59 8.14
CA ARG A 44 -0.91 1.13 8.26
C ARG A 44 -0.78 0.51 6.88
N LEU A 45 0.12 -0.46 6.76
CA LEU A 45 0.25 -1.30 5.58
C LEU A 45 0.00 -2.75 6.01
N GLN A 46 -1.01 -3.38 5.46
CA GLN A 46 -1.42 -4.74 5.80
C GLN A 46 -1.22 -5.66 4.61
N THR A 47 -0.51 -6.77 4.80
CA THR A 47 -0.34 -7.78 3.75
C THR A 47 -1.67 -8.49 3.50
N ILE A 48 -2.00 -8.73 2.24
CA ILE A 48 -3.12 -9.56 1.80
C ILE A 48 -2.55 -10.74 1.02
N TYR A 49 -2.76 -11.95 1.52
CA TYR A 49 -2.36 -13.17 0.81
C TYR A 49 -3.34 -13.47 -0.31
N LEU A 50 -2.78 -13.71 -1.50
CA LEU A 50 -3.53 -14.02 -2.70
C LEU A 50 -3.45 -15.52 -3.01
N LEU A 51 -4.58 -16.13 -3.31
CA LEU A 51 -4.66 -17.46 -3.92
C LEU A 51 -5.35 -17.34 -5.27
N ASP A 52 -4.67 -17.77 -6.33
CA ASP A 52 -5.13 -17.62 -7.72
C ASP A 52 -5.58 -16.19 -8.08
N GLY A 53 -4.83 -15.19 -7.59
CA GLY A 53 -5.09 -13.76 -7.83
C GLY A 53 -6.28 -13.19 -7.04
N LYS A 54 -6.82 -13.92 -6.05
CA LYS A 54 -7.92 -13.47 -5.20
C LYS A 54 -7.47 -13.30 -3.75
N PRO A 55 -7.88 -12.22 -3.06
CA PRO A 55 -7.68 -12.08 -1.62
C PRO A 55 -8.29 -13.27 -0.88
N GLU A 56 -7.47 -13.98 -0.11
CA GLU A 56 -7.91 -15.12 0.70
C GLU A 56 -7.77 -14.84 2.20
N GLU A 57 -6.62 -14.32 2.61
CA GLU A 57 -6.29 -14.14 4.03
C GLU A 57 -5.60 -12.79 4.28
N VAL A 58 -5.92 -12.21 5.44
CA VAL A 58 -5.24 -11.03 5.95
C VAL A 58 -3.99 -11.44 6.72
N GLY A 59 -2.85 -10.90 6.30
CA GLY A 59 -1.55 -11.14 6.91
C GLY A 59 -1.16 -10.08 7.94
N GLU A 60 0.16 -9.89 8.08
CA GLU A 60 0.73 -8.96 9.04
C GLU A 60 0.38 -7.50 8.73
N THR A 61 0.24 -6.69 9.78
CA THR A 61 0.01 -5.25 9.69
C THR A 61 1.19 -4.49 10.26
N PHE A 62 1.76 -3.60 9.46
CA PHE A 62 2.90 -2.76 9.81
C PHE A 62 2.46 -1.31 9.98
N GLY A 63 3.04 -0.61 10.96
CA GLY A 63 2.82 0.80 11.20
C GLY A 63 4.03 1.62 10.80
N TYR A 64 3.80 2.74 10.11
CA TYR A 64 4.84 3.63 9.62
C TYR A 64 4.52 5.10 9.94
N SER A 65 5.56 5.90 10.16
CA SER A 65 5.46 7.35 10.05
C SER A 65 5.26 7.77 8.59
N LYS A 66 4.81 9.02 8.37
CA LYS A 66 4.61 9.60 7.03
C LYS A 66 5.84 9.46 6.12
N LEU A 67 7.02 9.72 6.68
CA LEU A 67 8.28 9.64 5.93
C LEU A 67 8.62 8.19 5.54
N GLU A 68 8.41 7.24 6.45
CA GLU A 68 8.68 5.82 6.21
C GLU A 68 7.73 5.24 5.17
N ILE A 69 6.42 5.52 5.28
CA ILE A 69 5.46 5.03 4.28
C ILE A 69 5.72 5.66 2.91
N THR A 70 6.09 6.94 2.85
CA THR A 70 6.41 7.61 1.58
C THR A 70 7.59 6.91 0.90
N ARG A 71 8.67 6.61 1.64
CA ARG A 71 9.81 5.85 1.12
C ARG A 71 9.40 4.46 0.67
N LYS A 72 8.59 3.76 1.46
CA LYS A 72 8.09 2.44 1.12
C LYS A 72 7.29 2.46 -0.18
N LEU A 73 6.39 3.42 -0.36
CA LEU A 73 5.61 3.56 -1.59
C LEU A 73 6.48 3.90 -2.81
N VAL A 74 7.54 4.70 -2.64
CA VAL A 74 8.53 4.92 -3.71
C VAL A 74 9.21 3.61 -4.09
N GLU A 75 9.67 2.82 -3.12
CA GLU A 75 10.27 1.49 -3.36
C GLU A 75 9.28 0.56 -4.09
N LEU A 76 8.05 0.45 -3.60
CA LEU A 76 7.02 -0.40 -4.21
C LEU A 76 6.67 0.05 -5.64
N SER A 77 6.66 1.36 -5.89
CA SER A 77 6.37 1.92 -7.22
C SER A 77 7.41 1.59 -8.28
N ALA A 78 8.59 1.13 -7.87
CA ALA A 78 9.63 0.67 -8.79
C ALA A 78 9.40 -0.77 -9.30
N PHE A 79 8.52 -1.54 -8.66
CA PHE A 79 8.19 -2.89 -9.10
C PHE A 79 7.25 -2.92 -10.31
N SER A 80 7.30 -4.03 -11.05
CA SER A 80 6.41 -4.23 -12.19
C SER A 80 4.96 -4.34 -11.75
N GLN A 81 4.04 -3.89 -12.62
CA GLN A 81 2.60 -3.95 -12.37
C GLN A 81 2.16 -3.25 -11.07
N PHE A 82 2.84 -2.16 -10.68
CA PHE A 82 2.44 -1.36 -9.53
C PHE A 82 1.11 -0.64 -9.78
N HIS A 83 0.05 -1.15 -9.17
CA HIS A 83 -1.29 -0.62 -9.22
C HIS A 83 -1.75 -0.19 -7.83
N VAL A 84 -2.52 0.90 -7.79
CA VAL A 84 -3.10 1.44 -6.56
C VAL A 84 -4.56 1.72 -6.87
N ARG A 85 -5.45 1.17 -6.05
CA ARG A 85 -6.90 1.28 -6.18
C ARG A 85 -7.47 1.80 -4.87
N GLU A 86 -8.16 2.92 -4.93
CA GLU A 86 -8.89 3.47 -3.77
C GLU A 86 -10.06 2.56 -3.39
N TRP A 87 -10.40 2.49 -2.11
CA TRP A 87 -11.61 1.84 -1.63
C TRP A 87 -12.82 2.73 -1.94
N ASP A 88 -13.90 2.14 -2.45
CA ASP A 88 -15.18 2.83 -2.71
C ASP A 88 -15.92 3.21 -1.43
#